data_AF-A0A2E6AK03-F1
#
_entry.id   AF-A0A2E6AK03-F1
#
_cell.length_a   1.000
_cell.length_b   1.000
_cell.length_c   1.000
_cell.angle_alpha   90.00
_cell.angle_beta   90.00
_cell.angle_gamma   90.00
#
_symmetry.space_group_name_H-M   'P 1'
#
loop_
_entity.id
_entity.type
_entity.pdbx_description
1 polymer ?
#
loop_
_entity_poly.entity_id
_entity_poly.type
_entity_poly.pdbx_seq_one_letter_code
_entity_poly.pdbx_strand_id
1 'polypeptide(L)'
;MDNVKIRIRLMNIEKKLMSIGFLAATAVAVSGCHNSPDVSLKGSAVDKQTEHEISKRDLVIQFRDDFNRDDGRSDHFDTSWTGLYDAETWTENGRWVMEVLRPPPPGPGNVSMGGFGTTKRYLNPGLAGTNGVEITVERFSHEEYDPEMDKPGQLVQAWSMTLGSWRGSVGGQTDKQRDRAVQLHFDFLRDDGLYVYLVRGLLPEDFDRYPQDGFGRNESKALSDQELRALHEEAIERGGPYITVPCLALATRVYRSTREIQAMLGHSHRYGLYLTDDANTVYWTLDDQVMDQVNIRGYFSSNRESIRDGAFLTIIGVASFQQNRWSMDDLEIRTSP
;
A
#
# COMPACT_ATOMS: atom_id res chain seq x y z
N MET A 1 -17.84 -2.87 -28.55
CA MET A 1 -18.08 -2.49 -27.15
C MET A 1 -16.70 -2.44 -26.54
N ASP A 2 -16.11 -1.25 -26.54
CA ASP A 2 -14.66 -1.13 -26.56
C ASP A 2 -14.21 -0.66 -25.18
N ASN A 3 -13.67 -1.59 -24.39
CA ASN A 3 -12.97 -1.28 -23.15
C ASN A 3 -11.74 -0.42 -23.48
N VAL A 4 -11.65 0.79 -22.93
CA VAL A 4 -10.44 1.60 -23.05
C VAL A 4 -9.42 1.08 -22.04
N LYS A 5 -8.71 0.01 -22.40
CA LYS A 5 -7.58 -0.51 -21.63
C LYS A 5 -6.34 0.30 -21.98
N ILE A 6 -6.02 1.32 -21.18
CA ILE A 6 -4.72 2.00 -21.28
C ILE A 6 -3.71 1.14 -20.53
N ARG A 7 -3.11 0.19 -21.24
CA ARG A 7 -1.96 -0.56 -20.73
C ARG A 7 -0.70 0.20 -21.14
N ILE A 8 -0.03 0.83 -20.18
CA ILE A 8 1.28 1.44 -20.42
C ILE A 8 2.29 0.29 -20.44
N ARG A 9 2.50 -0.28 -21.64
CA ARG A 9 3.49 -1.34 -21.87
C ARG A 9 4.70 -0.72 -22.55
N LEU A 10 5.86 -0.74 -21.91
CA LEU A 10 7.11 -0.35 -22.56
C LEU A 10 7.45 -1.37 -23.67
N MET A 11 7.81 -0.84 -24.84
CA MET A 11 8.18 -1.64 -26.00
C MET A 11 9.52 -2.33 -25.74
N ASN A 12 9.50 -3.65 -25.58
CA ASN A 12 10.70 -4.47 -25.70
C ASN A 12 11.02 -4.73 -27.18
N ILE A 13 12.21 -4.31 -27.60
CA ILE A 13 12.82 -4.67 -28.88
C ILE A 13 13.18 -6.16 -28.86
N GLU A 14 12.83 -6.86 -29.93
CA GLU A 14 12.97 -8.30 -30.10
C GLU A 14 14.39 -8.84 -29.86
N LYS A 15 14.47 -10.04 -29.23
CA LYS A 15 15.29 -11.14 -29.76
C LYS A 15 14.64 -12.50 -29.51
N LYS A 16 14.77 -13.33 -30.55
CA LYS A 16 14.11 -14.60 -30.86
C LYS A 16 14.68 -15.83 -30.13
N LEU A 17 13.80 -16.85 -30.08
CA LEU A 17 14.00 -18.30 -30.23
C LEU A 17 14.72 -19.10 -29.13
N MET A 18 13.98 -20.00 -28.46
CA MET A 18 13.92 -21.41 -28.89
C MET A 18 12.69 -22.15 -28.30
N SER A 19 12.21 -23.09 -29.11
CA SER A 19 11.02 -23.94 -28.95
C SER A 19 11.23 -25.16 -28.03
N ILE A 20 10.14 -25.93 -27.93
CA ILE A 20 9.95 -27.33 -27.46
C ILE A 20 9.40 -27.34 -26.02
N GLY A 21 8.17 -27.75 -25.70
CA GLY A 21 7.18 -28.59 -26.38
C GLY A 21 6.86 -29.77 -25.46
N PHE A 22 5.62 -29.93 -24.98
CA PHE A 22 4.92 -31.21 -24.86
C PHE A 22 3.49 -31.09 -24.30
N LEU A 23 2.65 -32.00 -24.80
CA LEU A 23 1.24 -32.26 -24.47
C LEU A 23 1.02 -32.67 -23.00
N ALA A 24 -0.16 -32.38 -22.43
CA ALA A 24 -1.27 -33.36 -22.36
C ALA A 24 -2.37 -32.92 -21.38
N ALA A 25 -3.61 -33.20 -21.77
CA ALA A 25 -4.84 -33.00 -21.05
C ALA A 25 -5.06 -34.03 -19.93
N THR A 26 -5.82 -33.68 -18.89
CA THR A 26 -7.08 -34.37 -18.53
C THR A 26 -7.84 -33.64 -17.42
N ALA A 27 -9.17 -33.60 -17.58
CA ALA A 27 -10.14 -33.25 -16.56
C ALA A 27 -10.39 -34.45 -15.63
N VAL A 28 -10.96 -34.20 -14.43
CA VAL A 28 -12.23 -34.78 -13.93
C VAL A 28 -12.43 -34.34 -12.48
N ALA A 29 -13.68 -34.01 -12.16
CA ALA A 29 -14.17 -33.57 -10.87
C ALA A 29 -14.62 -34.75 -9.95
N VAL A 30 -15.02 -34.37 -8.73
CA VAL A 30 -16.11 -34.93 -7.89
C VAL A 30 -15.70 -35.60 -6.57
N SER A 31 -16.13 -34.93 -5.48
CA SER A 31 -16.78 -35.40 -4.24
C SER A 31 -16.14 -36.43 -3.30
N GLY A 32 -16.27 -36.16 -1.99
CA GLY A 32 -16.34 -37.21 -0.98
C GLY A 32 -16.11 -36.72 0.45
N CYS A 33 -17.19 -36.36 1.15
CA CYS A 33 -17.22 -36.25 2.61
C CYS A 33 -16.84 -37.59 3.27
N HIS A 34 -16.07 -37.58 4.37
CA HIS A 34 -16.27 -38.47 5.53
C HIS A 34 -15.49 -37.98 6.77
N ASN A 35 -16.11 -38.22 7.93
CA ASN A 35 -15.75 -37.76 9.27
C ASN A 35 -14.59 -38.55 9.92
N SER A 36 -13.75 -37.80 10.66
CA SER A 36 -13.10 -38.04 11.98
C SER A 36 -12.32 -39.35 12.26
N PRO A 37 -11.19 -39.28 13.02
CA PRO A 37 -11.30 -39.17 14.48
C PRO A 37 -10.35 -38.15 15.13
N ASP A 38 -10.78 -37.73 16.33
CA ASP A 38 -10.02 -37.02 17.35
C ASP A 38 -8.60 -37.57 17.53
N VAL A 39 -7.61 -36.69 17.35
CA VAL A 39 -6.26 -36.88 17.90
C VAL A 39 -6.01 -35.72 18.85
N SER A 40 -6.27 -35.97 20.12
CA SER A 40 -5.79 -35.19 21.25
C SER A 40 -4.26 -35.27 21.28
N LEU A 41 -3.59 -34.25 20.75
CA LEU A 41 -2.19 -33.98 21.05
C LEU A 41 -2.14 -32.80 22.02
N LYS A 42 -1.89 -33.13 23.28
CA LYS A 42 -1.36 -32.18 24.28
C LYS A 42 0.01 -31.69 23.79
N GLY A 43 0.01 -30.67 22.95
CA GLY A 43 1.17 -29.84 22.68
C GLY A 43 1.38 -28.91 23.86
N SER A 44 2.56 -28.96 24.46
CA SER A 44 2.96 -28.10 25.57
C SER A 44 2.68 -26.64 25.24
N ALA A 45 2.03 -25.94 26.18
CA ALA A 45 1.97 -24.48 26.20
C ALA A 45 3.39 -23.93 26.40
N VAL A 46 4.18 -23.98 25.33
CA VAL A 46 5.25 -23.02 25.13
C VAL A 46 4.53 -21.71 24.89
N ASP A 47 4.74 -20.81 25.82
CA ASP A 47 4.11 -19.51 25.91
C ASP A 47 4.19 -18.80 24.56
N LYS A 48 3.04 -18.47 23.96
CA LYS A 48 2.94 -17.79 22.65
C LYS A 48 3.75 -16.49 22.64
N GLN A 49 3.96 -15.90 23.81
CA GLN A 49 4.77 -14.73 24.04
C GLN A 49 6.28 -15.00 23.87
N THR A 50 6.75 -16.21 24.20
CA THR A 50 8.14 -16.63 24.05
C THR A 50 8.47 -17.02 22.60
N GLU A 51 7.54 -17.63 21.86
CA GLU A 51 7.68 -17.80 20.40
C GLU A 51 7.70 -16.44 19.67
N HIS A 52 6.90 -15.47 20.15
CA HIS A 52 6.89 -14.10 19.62
C HIS A 52 8.22 -13.38 19.89
N GLU A 53 8.80 -13.52 21.09
CA GLU A 53 10.11 -12.95 21.47
C GLU A 53 11.29 -13.57 20.70
N ILE A 54 11.25 -14.87 20.41
CA ILE A 54 12.31 -15.55 19.64
C ILE A 54 12.21 -15.19 18.13
N SER A 55 11.00 -14.99 17.60
CA SER A 55 10.76 -14.56 16.20
C SER A 55 11.23 -13.13 15.89
N LYS A 56 11.41 -12.26 16.90
CA LYS A 56 11.84 -10.85 16.71
C LYS A 56 13.28 -10.72 16.23
N ARG A 57 14.16 -11.66 16.57
CA ARG A 57 15.61 -11.54 16.31
C ARG A 57 16.06 -11.97 14.91
N ASP A 58 15.21 -12.68 14.16
CA ASP A 58 15.54 -13.25 12.85
C ASP A 58 14.74 -12.61 11.69
N LEU A 59 14.21 -11.39 11.86
CA LEU A 59 13.58 -10.60 10.79
C LEU A 59 14.63 -10.05 9.79
N VAL A 60 15.26 -10.97 9.07
CA VAL A 60 16.00 -10.70 7.83
C VAL A 60 15.06 -11.07 6.69
N ILE A 61 14.29 -10.11 6.18
CA ILE A 61 13.60 -10.29 4.90
C ILE A 61 14.69 -10.30 3.83
N GLN A 62 15.14 -11.50 3.44
CA GLN A 62 16.11 -11.67 2.36
C GLN A 62 15.40 -11.41 1.02
N PHE A 63 15.42 -10.17 0.56
CA PHE A 63 15.21 -9.86 -0.85
C PHE A 63 16.44 -10.38 -1.60
N ARG A 64 16.33 -11.54 -2.27
CA ARG A 64 17.46 -12.12 -3.02
C ARG A 64 18.05 -11.10 -4.00
N ASP A 65 19.34 -10.83 -3.82
CA ASP A 65 20.17 -10.01 -4.70
C ASP A 65 20.65 -10.83 -5.89
N ASP A 66 20.30 -10.38 -7.09
CA ASP A 66 21.02 -10.66 -8.32
C ASP A 66 21.38 -9.32 -9.00
N PHE A 67 22.09 -8.45 -8.26
CA PHE A 67 22.47 -7.10 -8.69
C PHE A 67 23.93 -7.01 -9.19
N ASN A 68 24.23 -7.63 -10.32
CA ASN A 68 25.51 -7.43 -11.01
C ASN A 68 25.34 -7.03 -12.49
N ARG A 69 24.22 -6.40 -12.85
CA ARG A 69 24.07 -5.80 -14.18
C ARG A 69 23.77 -4.31 -14.08
N ASP A 70 24.82 -3.56 -14.37
CA ASP A 70 24.84 -2.11 -14.51
C ASP A 70 24.29 -1.76 -15.90
N ASP A 71 22.96 -1.75 -16.03
CA ASP A 71 22.26 -1.31 -17.23
C ASP A 71 21.88 0.16 -17.01
N GLY A 72 22.56 1.08 -17.71
CA GLY A 72 22.54 2.51 -17.42
C GLY A 72 21.15 3.17 -17.36
N ARG A 73 21.04 4.24 -16.55
CA ARG A 73 19.83 5.07 -16.36
C ARG A 73 19.22 5.48 -17.71
N SER A 74 17.95 5.13 -17.93
CA SER A 74 17.15 5.65 -19.04
C SER A 74 16.31 6.83 -18.56
N ASP A 75 16.58 8.04 -19.07
CA ASP A 75 15.94 9.30 -18.67
C ASP A 75 14.48 9.46 -19.14
N HIS A 76 13.87 8.46 -19.79
CA HIS A 76 12.52 8.58 -20.35
C HIS A 76 11.46 8.12 -19.34
N PHE A 77 11.25 8.92 -18.30
CA PHE A 77 10.03 8.83 -17.49
C PHE A 77 8.85 9.36 -18.31
N ASP A 78 7.74 8.62 -18.36
CA ASP A 78 6.57 8.98 -19.17
C ASP A 78 6.01 10.35 -18.75
N THR A 79 5.88 11.26 -19.72
CA THR A 79 5.32 12.62 -19.55
C THR A 79 3.88 12.65 -19.01
N SER A 80 3.18 11.51 -19.02
CA SER A 80 1.88 11.37 -18.33
C SER A 80 2.00 11.37 -16.80
N TRP A 81 3.23 11.41 -16.26
CA TRP A 81 3.54 11.43 -14.83
C TRP A 81 4.46 12.57 -14.45
N THR A 82 4.38 12.96 -13.19
CA THR A 82 5.29 13.93 -12.56
C THR A 82 5.87 13.30 -11.31
N GLY A 83 7.14 13.57 -11.04
CA GLY A 83 7.70 13.35 -9.71
C GLY A 83 6.97 14.19 -8.66
N LEU A 84 6.93 13.69 -7.43
CA LEU A 84 6.35 14.33 -6.26
C LEU A 84 7.36 14.29 -5.12
N TYR A 85 7.40 15.36 -4.34
CA TYR A 85 8.27 15.51 -3.16
C TYR A 85 9.74 15.24 -3.51
N ASP A 86 10.43 14.42 -2.70
CA ASP A 86 11.88 14.20 -2.75
C ASP A 86 12.25 12.85 -3.35
N ALA A 87 11.58 12.48 -4.46
CA ALA A 87 11.92 11.28 -5.21
C ALA A 87 12.69 11.56 -6.50
N GLU A 88 13.65 10.69 -6.80
CA GLU A 88 14.08 10.40 -8.16
C GLU A 88 13.21 9.27 -8.73
N THR A 89 12.77 9.43 -9.97
CA THR A 89 11.97 8.42 -10.67
C THR A 89 12.49 8.20 -12.08
N TRP A 90 12.73 6.94 -12.44
CA TRP A 90 13.27 6.59 -13.76
C TRP A 90 12.79 5.20 -14.18
N THR A 91 13.21 4.76 -15.38
CA THR A 91 13.00 3.40 -15.84
C THR A 91 14.32 2.63 -15.82
N GLU A 92 14.32 1.43 -15.25
CA GLU A 92 15.45 0.52 -15.23
C GLU A 92 14.96 -0.89 -15.60
N ASN A 93 15.56 -1.52 -16.61
CA ASN A 93 15.19 -2.88 -17.04
C ASN A 93 13.69 -3.06 -17.36
N GLY A 94 13.06 -2.02 -17.89
CA GLY A 94 11.62 -2.02 -18.21
C GLY A 94 10.71 -1.79 -17.00
N ARG A 95 11.28 -1.60 -15.80
CA ARG A 95 10.56 -1.34 -14.56
C ARG A 95 10.63 0.13 -14.20
N TRP A 96 9.57 0.60 -13.58
CA TRP A 96 9.51 1.92 -12.98
C TRP A 96 10.20 1.87 -11.64
N VAL A 97 11.14 2.78 -11.42
CA VAL A 97 11.87 2.89 -10.18
C VAL A 97 11.53 4.20 -9.52
N MET A 98 11.26 4.13 -8.22
CA MET A 98 11.10 5.27 -7.35
C MET A 98 12.09 5.15 -6.22
N GLU A 99 12.89 6.19 -6.04
CA GLU A 99 13.90 6.28 -5.00
C GLU A 99 13.69 7.56 -4.21
N VAL A 100 13.57 7.42 -2.90
CA VAL A 100 13.42 8.56 -2.00
C VAL A 100 14.82 8.92 -1.51
N LEU A 101 15.33 10.05 -2.01
CA LEU A 101 16.76 10.38 -1.99
C LEU A 101 17.28 10.98 -0.69
N ARG A 102 16.39 11.59 0.11
CA ARG A 102 16.83 12.27 1.32
C ARG A 102 16.78 11.28 2.48
N PRO A 103 17.90 10.96 3.15
CA PRO A 103 17.80 10.48 4.51
C PRO A 103 17.10 11.58 5.31
N PRO A 104 16.04 11.28 6.06
CA PRO A 104 15.42 12.28 6.92
C PRO A 104 16.44 12.77 7.95
N PRO A 105 16.25 14.00 8.48
CA PRO A 105 17.11 14.49 9.54
C PRO A 105 17.11 13.51 10.73
N PRO A 106 18.27 13.26 11.37
CA PRO A 106 18.36 12.34 12.49
C PRO A 106 17.38 12.73 13.59
N GLY A 107 16.54 11.79 13.99
CA GLY A 107 15.54 11.98 15.04
C GLY A 107 14.32 11.06 14.85
N PRO A 108 13.68 10.62 15.95
CA PRO A 108 12.50 9.77 15.88
C PRO A 108 11.35 10.49 15.15
N GLY A 109 10.70 9.78 14.23
CA GLY A 109 9.52 10.28 13.51
C GLY A 109 9.80 11.20 12.32
N ASN A 110 11.06 11.51 12.00
CA ASN A 110 11.38 12.22 10.77
C ASN A 110 11.34 11.25 9.59
N VAL A 111 10.52 11.58 8.59
CA VAL A 111 10.39 10.80 7.36
C VAL A 111 10.55 11.70 6.14
N SER A 112 11.14 11.15 5.09
CA SER A 112 11.17 11.75 3.76
C SER A 112 10.14 11.03 2.90
N MET A 113 9.39 11.80 2.12
CA MET A 113 8.41 11.26 1.18
C MET A 113 8.91 11.51 -0.23
N GLY A 114 8.67 10.56 -1.11
CA GLY A 114 8.93 10.71 -2.52
C GLY A 114 7.95 9.85 -3.31
N GLY A 115 7.57 10.31 -4.49
CA GLY A 115 6.55 9.65 -5.25
C GLY A 115 6.45 10.12 -6.68
N PHE A 116 5.43 9.63 -7.35
CA PHE A 116 5.00 10.15 -8.63
C PHE A 116 3.48 10.12 -8.72
N GLY A 117 2.94 11.02 -9.54
CA GLY A 117 1.51 11.10 -9.77
C GLY A 117 1.20 11.48 -11.21
N THR A 118 -0.01 11.16 -11.64
CA THR A 118 -0.44 11.45 -13.01
C THR A 118 -0.49 12.96 -13.25
N THR A 119 -0.11 13.43 -14.44
CA THR A 119 -0.18 14.87 -14.80
C THR A 119 -1.60 15.32 -15.10
N LYS A 120 -2.49 14.37 -15.38
CA LYS A 120 -3.91 14.57 -15.66
C LYS A 120 -4.76 13.64 -14.80
N ARG A 121 -6.06 13.92 -14.76
CA ARG A 121 -7.07 13.04 -14.17
C ARG A 121 -7.40 11.95 -15.19
N TYR A 122 -7.23 10.69 -14.80
CA TYR A 122 -7.40 9.52 -15.70
C TYR A 122 -8.64 8.69 -15.38
N LEU A 123 -9.26 8.91 -14.21
CA LEU A 123 -10.52 8.28 -13.84
C LEU A 123 -11.72 9.01 -14.47
N ASN A 124 -12.85 8.33 -14.57
CA ASN A 124 -14.05 8.87 -15.19
C ASN A 124 -14.47 10.19 -14.52
N PRO A 125 -14.92 11.20 -15.30
CA PRO A 125 -15.55 12.40 -14.75
C PRO A 125 -16.69 12.06 -13.79
N GLY A 126 -16.75 12.76 -12.66
CA GLY A 126 -17.70 12.45 -11.59
C GLY A 126 -17.50 11.06 -10.94
N LEU A 127 -16.39 10.37 -11.27
CA LEU A 127 -16.11 8.98 -10.91
C LEU A 127 -17.26 8.02 -11.25
N ALA A 128 -17.92 8.26 -12.38
CA ALA A 128 -18.98 7.39 -12.86
C ALA A 128 -18.47 5.95 -13.06
N GLY A 129 -19.30 4.97 -12.72
CA GLY A 129 -19.00 3.55 -12.91
C GLY A 129 -17.84 3.04 -12.04
N THR A 130 -17.08 2.05 -12.54
CA THR A 130 -15.94 1.48 -11.81
C THR A 130 -14.66 2.18 -12.22
N ASN A 131 -13.90 2.66 -11.25
CA ASN A 131 -12.63 3.34 -11.42
C ASN A 131 -11.59 2.65 -10.56
N GLY A 132 -10.36 2.51 -11.03
CA GLY A 132 -9.31 1.95 -10.20
C GLY A 132 -7.96 1.94 -10.85
N VAL A 133 -7.01 1.46 -10.07
CA VAL A 133 -5.62 1.28 -10.45
C VAL A 133 -5.16 -0.07 -9.93
N GLU A 134 -4.30 -0.71 -10.70
CA GLU A 134 -3.50 -1.85 -10.26
C GLU A 134 -2.03 -1.53 -10.47
N ILE A 135 -1.19 -1.91 -9.52
CA ILE A 135 0.25 -1.79 -9.61
C ILE A 135 0.91 -3.08 -9.15
N THR A 136 1.92 -3.52 -9.90
CA THR A 136 2.75 -4.66 -9.51
C THR A 136 4.01 -4.12 -8.86
N VAL A 137 4.11 -4.25 -7.54
CA VAL A 137 5.34 -3.91 -6.80
C VAL A 137 6.20 -5.15 -6.77
N GLU A 138 7.33 -5.09 -7.47
CA GLU A 138 8.20 -6.26 -7.64
C GLU A 138 9.27 -6.35 -6.55
N ARG A 139 9.83 -5.21 -6.18
CA ARG A 139 10.93 -5.16 -5.23
C ARG A 139 10.90 -3.90 -4.38
N PHE A 140 11.25 -4.09 -3.12
CA PHE A 140 11.70 -3.04 -2.22
C PHE A 140 13.16 -3.30 -1.86
N SER A 141 13.96 -2.24 -1.77
CA SER A 141 15.31 -2.28 -1.23
C SER A 141 15.58 -0.99 -0.46
N HIS A 142 16.43 -1.07 0.55
CA HIS A 142 16.90 0.07 1.32
C HIS A 142 18.43 0.03 1.40
N GLU A 143 19.06 1.19 1.52
CA GLU A 143 20.52 1.29 1.65
C GLU A 143 21.03 0.89 3.06
N GLU A 144 22.36 0.81 3.17
CA GLU A 144 23.17 0.37 4.32
C GLU A 144 22.49 0.47 5.69
N TYR A 145 22.30 -0.69 6.31
CA TYR A 145 21.65 -0.90 7.60
C TYR A 145 22.19 0.01 8.72
N ASP A 146 21.35 0.90 9.23
CA ASP A 146 21.59 1.65 10.45
C ASP A 146 21.09 0.81 11.64
N PRO A 147 21.95 0.47 12.63
CA PRO A 147 21.52 -0.21 13.85
C PRO A 147 20.38 0.50 14.61
N GLU A 148 20.17 1.80 14.40
CA GLU A 148 19.03 2.52 14.95
C GLU A 148 17.67 2.01 14.43
N MET A 149 17.64 1.34 13.27
CA MET A 149 16.45 0.67 12.73
C MET A 149 16.05 -0.61 13.47
N ASP A 150 16.89 -1.10 14.39
CA ASP A 150 16.56 -2.24 15.25
C ASP A 150 15.78 -1.87 16.49
N LYS A 151 15.50 -0.58 16.67
CA LYS A 151 14.61 -0.15 17.73
C LYS A 151 13.18 -0.63 17.41
N PRO A 152 12.48 -1.22 18.40
CA PRO A 152 11.08 -1.59 18.24
C PRO A 152 10.23 -0.39 17.79
N GLY A 153 9.28 -0.64 16.90
CA GLY A 153 8.37 0.38 16.38
C GLY A 153 8.96 1.29 15.29
N GLN A 154 10.21 1.08 14.87
CA GLN A 154 10.80 1.84 13.78
C GLN A 154 10.14 1.53 12.44
N LEU A 155 9.86 2.56 11.65
CA LEU A 155 9.39 2.39 10.29
C LEU A 155 10.50 1.79 9.43
N VAL A 156 10.26 0.61 8.86
CA VAL A 156 11.19 -0.09 7.96
C VAL A 156 10.89 0.31 6.51
N GLN A 157 9.62 0.23 6.12
CA GLN A 157 9.15 0.73 4.84
C GLN A 157 7.71 1.19 4.96
N ALA A 158 7.37 2.24 4.21
CA ALA A 158 5.99 2.54 3.93
C ALA A 158 5.81 2.97 2.48
N TRP A 159 4.67 2.61 1.92
CA TRP A 159 4.26 3.11 0.62
C TRP A 159 2.74 3.22 0.56
N SER A 160 2.24 3.95 -0.43
CA SER A 160 0.82 4.15 -0.60
C SER A 160 0.45 4.34 -2.06
N MET A 161 -0.81 4.01 -2.34
CA MET A 161 -1.47 4.24 -3.61
C MET A 161 -2.74 5.05 -3.35
N THR A 162 -2.87 6.19 -4.03
CA THR A 162 -3.91 7.19 -3.74
C THR A 162 -4.68 7.54 -4.99
N LEU A 163 -6.01 7.56 -4.87
CA LEU A 163 -6.93 8.10 -5.87
C LEU A 163 -7.58 9.36 -5.30
N GLY A 164 -7.33 10.52 -5.90
CA GLY A 164 -7.71 11.79 -5.29
C GLY A 164 -7.98 12.94 -6.25
N SER A 165 -8.64 14.00 -5.77
CA SER A 165 -8.90 15.23 -6.52
C SER A 165 -7.65 16.11 -6.73
N TRP A 166 -6.54 15.77 -6.07
CA TRP A 166 -5.24 16.40 -6.16
C TRP A 166 -4.13 15.34 -6.25
N ARG A 167 -2.89 15.77 -6.48
CA ARG A 167 -1.71 14.90 -6.47
C ARG A 167 -1.06 14.93 -5.08
N GLY A 168 -1.00 13.80 -4.41
CA GLY A 168 -0.44 13.68 -3.07
C GLY A 168 -1.01 12.51 -2.29
N SER A 169 -0.61 12.41 -1.03
CA SER A 169 -1.13 11.44 -0.06
C SER A 169 -2.33 11.98 0.70
N VAL A 170 -3.19 11.09 1.17
CA VAL A 170 -4.20 11.43 2.18
C VAL A 170 -3.48 12.02 3.41
N GLY A 171 -3.97 13.15 3.90
CA GLY A 171 -3.33 13.93 4.97
C GLY A 171 -2.56 15.15 4.45
N GLY A 172 -2.10 15.09 3.20
CA GLY A 172 -1.44 16.19 2.48
C GLY A 172 -2.40 17.05 1.65
N GLN A 173 -3.70 17.06 1.96
CA GLN A 173 -4.68 17.91 1.27
C GLN A 173 -4.25 19.38 1.33
N THR A 174 -4.28 20.09 0.21
CA THR A 174 -4.07 21.55 0.21
C THR A 174 -5.29 22.26 0.74
N ASP A 175 -6.49 21.79 0.36
CA ASP A 175 -7.77 22.26 0.84
C ASP A 175 -8.57 21.10 1.44
N LYS A 176 -8.59 20.97 2.76
CA LYS A 176 -9.31 19.87 3.45
C LYS A 176 -10.82 19.89 3.21
N GLN A 177 -11.40 21.02 2.84
CA GLN A 177 -12.84 21.11 2.54
C GLN A 177 -13.18 20.73 1.10
N ARG A 178 -12.24 20.88 0.16
CA ARG A 178 -12.46 20.53 -1.24
C ARG A 178 -11.83 19.21 -1.64
N ASP A 179 -10.63 18.95 -1.15
CA ASP A 179 -9.81 17.85 -1.62
C ASP A 179 -10.30 16.52 -1.01
N ARG A 180 -10.57 15.54 -1.87
CA ARG A 180 -11.11 14.22 -1.50
C ARG A 180 -10.26 13.12 -2.11
N ALA A 181 -9.88 12.14 -1.29
CA ALA A 181 -9.10 11.00 -1.74
C ALA A 181 -9.34 9.78 -0.86
N VAL A 182 -9.16 8.63 -1.49
CA VAL A 182 -8.97 7.34 -0.82
C VAL A 182 -7.55 6.86 -1.06
N GLN A 183 -7.01 6.12 -0.12
CA GLN A 183 -5.64 5.64 -0.17
C GLN A 183 -5.54 4.24 0.43
N LEU A 184 -4.79 3.38 -0.24
CA LEU A 184 -4.25 2.16 0.32
C LEU A 184 -2.84 2.47 0.84
N HIS A 185 -2.57 2.19 2.10
CA HIS A 185 -1.32 2.55 2.77
C HIS A 185 -0.75 1.34 3.50
N PHE A 186 0.56 1.12 3.34
CA PHE A 186 1.31 0.05 3.99
C PHE A 186 2.35 0.67 4.90
N ASP A 187 2.34 0.29 6.17
CA ASP A 187 3.37 0.65 7.16
C ASP A 187 3.97 -0.63 7.73
N PHE A 188 5.21 -0.93 7.38
CA PHE A 188 5.96 -2.00 8.02
C PHE A 188 6.79 -1.42 9.16
N LEU A 189 6.37 -1.70 10.39
CA LEU A 189 7.06 -1.30 11.61
C LEU A 189 7.85 -2.50 12.16
N ARG A 190 9.11 -2.27 12.52
CA ARG A 190 9.97 -3.28 13.16
C ARG A 190 9.33 -3.75 14.46
N ASP A 191 9.28 -5.07 14.65
CA ASP A 191 8.65 -5.79 15.78
C ASP A 191 7.13 -5.61 15.95
N ASP A 192 6.57 -4.51 15.48
CA ASP A 192 5.14 -4.21 15.51
C ASP A 192 4.42 -4.87 14.32
N GLY A 193 5.09 -5.11 13.18
CA GLY A 193 4.53 -5.83 12.04
C GLY A 193 4.06 -4.91 10.90
N LEU A 194 3.39 -5.50 9.91
CA LEU A 194 2.87 -4.80 8.74
C LEU A 194 1.42 -4.42 8.95
N TYR A 195 1.16 -3.11 8.90
CA TYR A 195 -0.17 -2.54 8.91
C TYR A 195 -0.57 -2.16 7.48
N VAL A 196 -1.75 -2.58 7.08
CA VAL A 196 -2.35 -2.23 5.79
C VAL A 196 -3.65 -1.50 6.05
N TYR A 197 -3.67 -0.23 5.69
CA TYR A 197 -4.81 0.65 5.90
C TYR A 197 -5.49 0.97 4.58
N LEU A 198 -6.81 0.81 4.55
CA LEU A 198 -7.64 1.50 3.59
C LEU A 198 -8.17 2.77 4.27
N VAL A 199 -7.78 3.93 3.76
CA VAL A 199 -8.08 5.21 4.41
C VAL A 199 -8.74 6.20 3.46
N ARG A 200 -9.28 7.27 4.04
CA ARG A 200 -9.66 8.48 3.30
C ARG A 200 -9.33 9.74 4.09
N GLY A 201 -9.33 10.89 3.41
CA GLY A 201 -9.15 12.19 4.07
C GLY A 201 -10.29 12.51 5.04
N LEU A 202 -9.97 13.07 6.21
CA LEU A 202 -10.93 13.47 7.24
C LEU A 202 -11.86 14.59 6.76
N LEU A 203 -13.13 14.49 7.15
CA LEU A 203 -14.13 15.54 7.09
C LEU A 203 -14.39 16.10 8.49
N PRO A 204 -14.84 17.36 8.63
CA PRO A 204 -15.15 17.94 9.93
C PRO A 204 -16.10 17.09 10.79
N GLU A 205 -17.15 16.53 10.18
CA GLU A 205 -18.15 15.69 10.85
C GLU A 205 -17.62 14.34 11.37
N ASP A 206 -16.44 13.90 10.94
CA ASP A 206 -15.88 12.63 11.38
C ASP A 206 -15.49 12.64 12.85
N PHE A 207 -15.02 13.79 13.34
CA PHE A 207 -14.59 13.96 14.72
C PHE A 207 -15.71 13.74 15.73
N ASP A 208 -16.97 13.94 15.30
CA ASP A 208 -18.16 13.69 16.10
C ASP A 208 -18.70 12.26 15.94
N ARG A 209 -18.27 11.54 14.89
CA ARG A 209 -18.84 10.25 14.49
C ARG A 209 -17.97 9.05 14.85
N TYR A 210 -16.64 9.21 14.79
CA TYR A 210 -15.71 8.09 14.89
C TYR A 210 -14.78 8.24 16.08
N PRO A 211 -14.41 7.12 16.73
CA PRO A 211 -13.42 7.14 17.80
C PRO A 211 -12.07 7.57 17.22
N GLN A 212 -11.26 8.19 18.07
CA GLN A 212 -9.86 8.48 17.78
C GLN A 212 -8.99 7.42 18.44
N ASP A 213 -7.90 7.05 17.78
CA ASP A 213 -6.93 6.06 18.25
C ASP A 213 -5.87 6.64 19.20
N GLY A 214 -6.02 7.92 19.56
CA GLY A 214 -5.07 8.64 20.40
C GLY A 214 -4.02 9.43 19.61
N PHE A 215 -3.81 9.21 18.31
CA PHE A 215 -2.90 10.05 17.52
C PHE A 215 -3.58 11.36 17.07
N GLY A 216 -2.91 12.49 17.29
CA GLY A 216 -3.33 13.81 16.78
C GLY A 216 -4.26 14.65 17.65
N ARG A 217 -4.50 14.32 18.93
CA ARG A 217 -5.11 15.23 19.91
C ARG A 217 -4.07 16.18 20.52
N ASN A 218 -4.55 17.31 21.02
CA ASN A 218 -3.77 18.15 21.94
C ASN A 218 -3.38 17.36 23.21
N GLU A 219 -4.24 16.46 23.67
CA GLU A 219 -4.01 15.56 24.81
C GLU A 219 -2.98 14.46 24.51
N SER A 220 -2.78 14.09 23.24
CA SER A 220 -1.77 13.09 22.82
C SER A 220 -0.37 13.51 23.23
N LYS A 221 -0.11 14.83 23.35
CA LYS A 221 1.19 15.35 23.81
C LYS A 221 1.54 14.98 25.24
N ALA A 222 0.55 14.56 26.04
CA ALA A 222 0.74 14.13 27.42
C ALA A 222 0.90 12.61 27.55
N LEU A 223 0.61 11.85 26.48
CA LEU A 223 0.75 10.40 26.45
C LEU A 223 2.14 10.04 25.92
N SER A 224 2.70 8.96 26.45
CA SER A 224 3.91 8.32 25.91
C SER A 224 3.62 7.58 24.61
N ASP A 225 4.65 7.33 23.80
CA ASP A 225 4.54 6.55 22.55
C ASP A 225 3.93 5.15 22.80
N GLN A 226 4.21 4.55 23.95
CA GLN A 226 3.65 3.25 24.33
C GLN A 226 2.15 3.34 24.61
N GLU A 227 1.68 4.38 25.30
CA GLU A 227 0.25 4.61 25.55
C GLU A 227 -0.50 4.90 24.25
N LEU A 228 0.09 5.70 23.37
CA LEU A 228 -0.46 5.97 22.04
C LEU A 228 -0.56 4.69 21.21
N ARG A 229 0.50 3.87 21.20
CA ARG A 229 0.47 2.56 20.52
C ARG A 229 -0.61 1.65 21.10
N ALA A 230 -0.77 1.59 22.41
CA ALA A 230 -1.80 0.75 23.05
C ALA A 230 -3.22 1.18 22.64
N LEU A 231 -3.51 2.48 22.62
CA LEU A 231 -4.81 3.00 22.17
C LEU A 231 -5.07 2.69 20.69
N HIS A 232 -4.02 2.72 19.86
CA HIS A 232 -4.12 2.38 18.46
C HIS A 232 -4.39 0.89 18.22
N GLU A 233 -3.72 0.01 18.95
CA GLU A 233 -4.02 -1.42 18.93
C GLU A 233 -5.45 -1.69 19.40
N GLU A 234 -5.92 -1.02 20.46
CA GLU A 234 -7.31 -1.16 20.93
C GLU A 234 -8.32 -0.73 19.84
N ALA A 235 -8.03 0.34 19.11
CA ALA A 235 -8.86 0.79 17.99
C ALA A 235 -8.91 -0.25 16.85
N ILE A 236 -7.77 -0.87 16.53
CA ILE A 236 -7.68 -1.95 15.54
C ILE A 236 -8.47 -3.18 16.00
N GLU A 237 -8.28 -3.62 17.24
CA GLU A 237 -8.96 -4.80 17.81
C GLU A 237 -10.47 -4.61 17.87
N ARG A 238 -10.93 -3.40 18.21
CA ARG A 238 -12.36 -3.04 18.19
C ARG A 238 -12.95 -3.14 16.79
N GLY A 239 -12.14 -2.89 15.77
CA GLY A 239 -12.53 -2.88 14.37
C GLY A 239 -13.48 -1.75 14.00
N GLY A 240 -13.83 -1.70 12.71
CA GLY A 240 -14.60 -0.61 12.13
C GLY A 240 -13.78 0.68 11.91
N PRO A 241 -14.42 1.78 11.48
CA PRO A 241 -13.69 2.99 11.17
C PRO A 241 -13.27 3.78 12.41
N TYR A 242 -12.05 4.31 12.39
CA TYR A 242 -11.50 5.16 13.45
C TYR A 242 -10.58 6.23 12.86
N ILE A 243 -10.41 7.32 13.59
CA ILE A 243 -9.54 8.43 13.21
C ILE A 243 -8.13 8.11 13.68
N THR A 244 -7.20 8.09 12.73
CA THR A 244 -5.75 8.07 12.93
C THR A 244 -5.20 9.29 12.20
N VAL A 245 -5.11 10.43 12.89
CA VAL A 245 -4.83 11.72 12.24
C VAL A 245 -3.55 11.61 11.41
N PRO A 246 -3.57 12.02 10.12
CA PRO A 246 -4.53 12.94 9.49
C PRO A 246 -5.67 12.28 8.67
N CYS A 247 -5.92 10.98 8.84
CA CYS A 247 -6.89 10.24 8.03
C CYS A 247 -7.96 9.53 8.87
N LEU A 248 -9.02 9.11 8.18
CA LEU A 248 -9.97 8.12 8.71
C LEU A 248 -9.55 6.76 8.18
N ALA A 249 -9.16 5.84 9.07
CA ALA A 249 -9.01 4.44 8.74
C ALA A 249 -10.41 3.84 8.55
N LEU A 250 -10.65 3.30 7.36
CA LEU A 250 -11.91 2.66 6.98
C LEU A 250 -11.87 1.15 7.27
N ALA A 251 -10.72 0.54 7.00
CA ALA A 251 -10.38 -0.83 7.31
C ALA A 251 -8.88 -0.93 7.58
N THR A 252 -8.51 -1.80 8.51
CA THR A 252 -7.12 -2.05 8.89
C THR A 252 -6.87 -3.55 8.95
N ARG A 253 -5.78 -4.00 8.35
CA ARG A 253 -5.24 -5.35 8.54
C ARG A 253 -3.86 -5.26 9.16
N VAL A 254 -3.56 -6.21 10.03
CA VAL A 254 -2.25 -6.28 10.70
C VAL A 254 -1.69 -7.68 10.54
N TYR A 255 -0.45 -7.75 10.06
CA TYR A 255 0.30 -8.99 9.87
C TYR A 255 1.52 -8.95 10.78
N ARG A 256 1.67 -9.97 11.63
CA ARG A 256 2.67 -9.96 12.71
C ARG A 256 3.75 -11.01 12.54
N SER A 257 3.47 -12.10 11.81
CA SER A 257 4.47 -13.13 11.57
C SER A 257 5.30 -12.83 10.33
N THR A 258 6.59 -13.22 10.36
CA THR A 258 7.49 -13.13 9.20
C THR A 258 6.88 -13.77 7.96
N ARG A 259 6.20 -14.91 8.11
CA ARG A 259 5.55 -15.60 7.00
C ARG A 259 4.42 -14.78 6.38
N GLU A 260 3.56 -14.18 7.18
CA GLU A 260 2.47 -13.33 6.69
C GLU A 260 3.02 -12.08 6.01
N ILE A 261 4.01 -11.42 6.64
CA ILE A 261 4.64 -10.23 6.09
C ILE A 261 5.34 -10.55 4.76
N GLN A 262 6.04 -11.69 4.66
CA GLN A 262 6.63 -12.15 3.40
C GLN A 262 5.58 -12.53 2.36
N ALA A 263 4.44 -13.09 2.75
CA ALA A 263 3.34 -13.37 1.83
C ALA A 263 2.66 -12.09 1.31
N MET A 264 2.84 -10.97 2.01
CA MET A 264 2.37 -9.66 1.56
C MET A 264 3.43 -8.91 0.76
N LEU A 265 4.69 -8.87 1.21
CA LEU A 265 5.73 -7.98 0.66
C LEU A 265 6.94 -8.70 0.03
N GLY A 266 7.08 -10.01 0.22
CA GLY A 266 8.31 -10.75 -0.08
C GLY A 266 8.46 -11.18 -1.54
N HIS A 267 7.38 -11.14 -2.32
CA HIS A 267 7.37 -11.47 -3.75
C HIS A 267 6.69 -10.37 -4.56
N SER A 268 6.80 -10.47 -5.89
CA SER A 268 6.07 -9.60 -6.80
C SER A 268 4.57 -9.82 -6.63
N HIS A 269 3.86 -8.80 -6.18
CA HIS A 269 2.42 -8.82 -5.94
C HIS A 269 1.72 -7.69 -6.69
N ARG A 270 0.51 -7.98 -7.15
CA ARG A 270 -0.35 -7.00 -7.81
C ARG A 270 -1.37 -6.44 -6.82
N TYR A 271 -1.23 -5.17 -6.51
CA TYR A 271 -2.11 -4.43 -5.61
C TYR A 271 -3.08 -3.60 -6.41
N GLY A 272 -4.37 -3.68 -6.09
CA GLY A 272 -5.39 -2.84 -6.71
C GLY A 272 -6.08 -1.93 -5.70
N LEU A 273 -6.47 -0.73 -6.13
CA LEU A 273 -7.35 0.19 -5.39
C LEU A 273 -8.44 0.69 -6.33
N TYR A 274 -9.69 0.56 -5.89
CA TYR A 274 -10.85 0.80 -6.74
C TYR A 274 -11.96 1.56 -6.03
N LEU A 275 -12.79 2.18 -6.86
CA LEU A 275 -14.02 2.89 -6.54
C LEU A 275 -15.13 2.34 -7.45
N THR A 276 -16.21 1.80 -6.88
CA THR A 276 -17.42 1.39 -7.64
C THR A 276 -18.62 2.27 -7.32
N ASP A 277 -19.70 2.07 -8.09
CA ASP A 277 -21.03 2.60 -7.83
C ASP A 277 -21.03 4.13 -7.70
N ASP A 278 -20.40 4.83 -8.65
CA ASP A 278 -20.20 6.29 -8.64
C ASP A 278 -19.39 6.77 -7.41
N ALA A 279 -18.33 6.02 -7.08
CA ALA A 279 -17.44 6.24 -5.94
C ALA A 279 -18.11 6.19 -4.56
N ASN A 280 -19.13 5.34 -4.42
CA ASN A 280 -19.77 5.07 -3.13
C ASN A 280 -19.12 3.91 -2.37
N THR A 281 -18.34 3.08 -3.05
CA THR A 281 -17.66 1.94 -2.44
C THR A 281 -16.19 1.99 -2.81
N VAL A 282 -15.31 1.85 -1.81
CA VAL A 282 -13.88 1.69 -2.01
C VAL A 282 -13.48 0.27 -1.62
N TYR A 283 -12.62 -0.35 -2.42
CA TYR A 283 -12.05 -1.66 -2.09
C TYR A 283 -10.63 -1.77 -2.64
N TRP A 284 -9.88 -2.72 -2.12
CA TRP A 284 -8.55 -3.02 -2.60
C TRP A 284 -8.37 -4.52 -2.84
N THR A 285 -7.45 -4.85 -3.73
CA THR A 285 -7.14 -6.23 -4.11
C THR A 285 -5.67 -6.56 -3.90
N LEU A 286 -5.40 -7.82 -3.64
CA LEU A 286 -4.08 -8.45 -3.71
C LEU A 286 -4.19 -9.64 -4.65
N ASP A 287 -3.43 -9.65 -5.74
CA ASP A 287 -3.42 -10.72 -6.74
C ASP A 287 -4.83 -11.12 -7.20
N ASP A 288 -5.59 -10.10 -7.62
CA ASP A 288 -7.00 -10.18 -8.07
C ASP A 288 -8.02 -10.63 -7.00
N GLN A 289 -7.59 -10.87 -5.76
CA GLN A 289 -8.49 -11.15 -4.64
C GLN A 289 -8.90 -9.87 -3.92
N VAL A 290 -10.20 -9.65 -3.72
CA VAL A 290 -10.71 -8.55 -2.87
C VAL A 290 -10.33 -8.82 -1.42
N MET A 291 -9.62 -7.87 -0.83
CA MET A 291 -9.14 -7.96 0.54
C MET A 291 -10.10 -7.25 1.49
N ASP A 292 -10.36 -5.96 1.28
CA ASP A 292 -11.37 -5.20 2.03
C ASP A 292 -12.26 -4.38 1.10
N GLN A 293 -13.51 -4.19 1.51
CA GLN A 293 -14.51 -3.39 0.79
C GLN A 293 -15.33 -2.57 1.80
N VAL A 294 -15.37 -1.25 1.60
CA VAL A 294 -16.03 -0.31 2.52
C VAL A 294 -16.93 0.65 1.76
N ASN A 295 -18.13 0.87 2.31
CA ASN A 295 -19.06 1.86 1.81
C ASN A 295 -18.67 3.26 2.32
N ILE A 296 -18.39 4.16 1.38
CA ILE A 296 -18.04 5.57 1.60
C ILE A 296 -19.08 6.50 0.97
N ARG A 297 -20.33 6.04 0.85
CA ARG A 297 -21.42 6.81 0.25
C ARG A 297 -21.49 8.21 0.82
N GLY A 298 -21.61 9.18 -0.09
CA GLY A 298 -21.66 10.59 0.27
C GLY A 298 -20.29 11.26 0.34
N TYR A 299 -19.18 10.53 0.46
CA TYR A 299 -17.86 11.14 0.67
C TYR A 299 -17.44 12.05 -0.49
N PHE A 300 -17.34 11.51 -1.70
CA PHE A 300 -16.99 12.30 -2.87
C PHE A 300 -18.14 13.22 -3.31
N SER A 301 -19.38 12.77 -3.20
CA SER A 301 -20.54 13.57 -3.63
C SER A 301 -20.88 14.75 -2.70
N SER A 302 -20.37 14.76 -1.45
CA SER A 302 -20.46 15.91 -0.53
C SER A 302 -19.80 17.16 -1.12
N ASN A 303 -18.84 16.98 -2.02
CA ASN A 303 -18.26 18.04 -2.81
C ASN A 303 -18.03 17.57 -4.26
N ARG A 304 -19.01 17.82 -5.14
CA ARG A 304 -18.94 17.42 -6.55
C ARG A 304 -17.78 18.04 -7.32
N GLU A 305 -17.26 19.20 -6.89
CA GLU A 305 -16.11 19.84 -7.54
C GLU A 305 -14.84 19.01 -7.38
N SER A 306 -14.71 18.23 -6.30
CA SER A 306 -13.54 17.38 -6.05
C SER A 306 -13.32 16.38 -7.19
N ILE A 307 -14.40 15.82 -7.73
CA ILE A 307 -14.35 14.71 -8.69
C ILE A 307 -14.95 15.04 -10.06
N ARG A 308 -15.41 16.28 -10.29
CA ARG A 308 -16.06 16.68 -11.53
C ARG A 308 -15.29 16.23 -12.77
N ASP A 309 -13.97 16.41 -12.75
CA ASP A 309 -13.09 16.16 -13.89
C ASP A 309 -12.33 14.82 -13.77
N GLY A 310 -12.78 13.93 -12.87
CA GLY A 310 -12.11 12.67 -12.52
C GLY A 310 -11.13 12.82 -11.35
N ALA A 311 -10.22 11.87 -11.19
CA ALA A 311 -9.21 11.86 -10.13
C ALA A 311 -7.80 11.58 -10.66
N PHE A 312 -6.81 12.10 -9.94
CA PHE A 312 -5.41 11.77 -10.09
C PHE A 312 -5.10 10.44 -9.40
N LEU A 313 -4.07 9.78 -9.91
CA LEU A 313 -3.42 8.65 -9.27
C LEU A 313 -2.06 9.12 -8.74
N THR A 314 -1.72 8.69 -7.53
CA THR A 314 -0.44 8.99 -6.90
C THR A 314 0.10 7.75 -6.19
N ILE A 315 1.38 7.45 -6.41
CA ILE A 315 2.14 6.43 -5.70
C ILE A 315 3.23 7.15 -4.91
N ILE A 316 3.30 6.90 -3.60
CA ILE A 316 4.27 7.55 -2.69
C ILE A 316 4.93 6.49 -1.85
N GLY A 317 6.25 6.51 -1.79
CA GLY A 317 7.07 5.83 -0.80
C GLY A 317 7.49 6.77 0.31
N VAL A 318 7.75 6.19 1.48
CA VAL A 318 8.25 6.88 2.65
C VAL A 318 9.57 6.25 3.06
N ALA A 319 10.56 7.11 3.26
CA ALA A 319 11.87 6.75 3.74
C ALA A 319 12.09 7.28 5.16
N SER A 320 12.61 6.41 6.01
CA SER A 320 13.11 6.73 7.34
C SER A 320 14.59 6.36 7.41
N PHE A 321 15.42 7.27 7.93
CA PHE A 321 16.87 7.16 8.12
C PHE A 321 17.75 6.91 6.87
N GLN A 322 17.22 6.29 5.82
CA GLN A 322 17.98 5.74 4.70
C GLN A 322 17.31 6.05 3.36
N GLN A 323 18.04 5.77 2.29
CA GLN A 323 17.50 5.77 0.94
C GLN A 323 16.67 4.49 0.72
N ASN A 324 15.39 4.68 0.38
CA ASN A 324 14.46 3.60 0.09
C ASN A 324 14.12 3.61 -1.40
N ARG A 325 14.08 2.42 -1.99
CA ARG A 325 13.85 2.21 -3.41
C ARG A 325 12.79 1.15 -3.64
N TRP A 326 11.83 1.47 -4.51
CA TRP A 326 10.80 0.57 -4.99
C TRP A 326 10.94 0.38 -6.49
N SER A 327 10.73 -0.85 -6.94
CA SER A 327 10.66 -1.22 -8.35
C SER A 327 9.29 -1.79 -8.68
N MET A 328 8.70 -1.32 -9.77
CA MET A 328 7.34 -1.62 -10.19
C MET A 328 7.35 -2.09 -11.65
N ASP A 329 6.73 -3.22 -11.93
CA ASP A 329 6.76 -3.86 -13.25
C ASP A 329 5.64 -3.37 -14.18
N ASP A 330 4.40 -3.33 -13.68
CA ASP A 330 3.20 -2.99 -14.46
C ASP A 330 2.27 -2.10 -13.65
N LEU A 331 1.64 -1.14 -14.35
CA LEU A 331 0.60 -0.27 -13.81
C LEU A 331 -0.56 -0.19 -14.79
N GLU A 332 -1.76 -0.50 -14.33
CA GLU A 332 -2.98 -0.47 -15.13
C GLU A 332 -4.03 0.44 -14.48
N ILE A 333 -4.51 1.42 -15.24
CA ILE A 333 -5.68 2.24 -14.84
C ILE A 333 -6.91 1.60 -15.46
N ARG A 334 -7.92 1.33 -14.63
CA ARG A 334 -9.19 0.71 -15.05
C ARG A 334 -10.33 1.70 -14.91
N THR A 335 -11.06 1.90 -16.00
CA THR A 335 -12.32 2.66 -16.00
C THR A 335 -13.38 1.87 -16.76
N SER A 336 -14.57 1.75 -16.18
CA SER A 336 -15.77 1.22 -16.84
C SER A 336 -16.92 2.23 -16.69
N PRO A 337 -17.76 2.41 -17.73
CA PRO A 337 -18.98 3.22 -17.63
C PRO A 337 -19.94 2.73 -16.54
#